data_AF-X1LYC8-F1
#
_entry.id   AF-X1LYC8-F1
#
_cell.length_a   1.000
_cell.length_b   1.000
_cell.length_c   1.000
_cell.angle_alpha   90.00
_cell.angle_beta   90.00
_cell.angle_gamma   90.00
#
_symmetry.space_group_name_H-M   'P 1'
#
loop_
_entity.id
_entity.type
_entity.pdbx_description
1 polymer ?
#
loop_
_entity_poly.entity_id
_entity_poly.type
_entity_poly.pdbx_seq_one_letter_code
_entity_poly.pdbx_strand_id
1 'polypeptide(L)'
;FGFEGLTDTFSAQYKLGSDTITAFLSRRSGPQDAQTVAESYYNFLIDNGGTAKQPANKILRGKIVDFYDTTEIVFAIGSFVGGVHEAENQQAAEKLAEILINKLNEVAN
;
A
#
# COMPACT_ATOMS: atom_id res chain seq x y z
N PHE A 1 -7.47 0.51 -8.87
CA PHE A 1 -6.49 -0.61 -8.84
C PHE A 1 -6.09 -1.13 -10.22
N GLY A 2 -6.99 -1.66 -11.07
CA GLY A 2 -6.64 -2.07 -12.45
C GLY A 2 -5.68 -3.27 -12.61
N PHE A 3 -5.19 -3.81 -11.49
CA PHE A 3 -4.24 -4.92 -11.44
C PHE A 3 -4.95 -6.22 -11.08
N GLU A 4 -4.84 -7.23 -11.95
CA GLU A 4 -5.56 -8.51 -11.84
C GLU A 4 -5.18 -9.31 -10.59
N GLY A 5 -3.93 -9.19 -10.12
CA GLY A 5 -3.47 -9.88 -8.92
C GLY A 5 -4.08 -9.39 -7.60
N LEU A 6 -4.77 -8.23 -7.60
CA LEU A 6 -5.45 -7.70 -6.42
C LEU A 6 -6.92 -8.15 -6.36
N THR A 7 -7.14 -9.42 -6.04
CA THR A 7 -8.49 -9.98 -5.77
C THR A 7 -8.93 -9.78 -4.32
N ASP A 8 -10.23 -9.90 -4.03
CA ASP A 8 -10.81 -9.92 -2.67
C ASP A 8 -10.36 -8.75 -1.78
N THR A 9 -10.34 -7.56 -2.37
CA THR A 9 -9.82 -6.35 -1.76
C THR A 9 -10.90 -5.64 -0.97
N PHE A 10 -10.67 -5.46 0.33
CA PHE A 10 -11.41 -4.53 1.17
C PHE A 10 -10.77 -3.14 1.05
N SER A 11 -11.59 -2.11 0.84
CA SER A 11 -11.14 -0.72 0.86
C SER A 11 -11.94 0.08 1.88
N ALA A 12 -11.29 1.09 2.45
CA ALA A 12 -11.93 2.02 3.37
C ALA A 12 -11.31 3.41 3.23
N GLN A 13 -12.15 4.43 3.36
CA GLN A 13 -11.71 5.82 3.38
C GLN A 13 -11.47 6.27 4.82
N TYR A 14 -10.33 6.89 5.05
CA TYR A 14 -9.92 7.45 6.33
C TYR A 14 -9.76 8.96 6.20
N LYS A 15 -10.24 9.69 7.21
CA LYS A 15 -9.98 11.12 7.35
C LYS A 15 -8.79 11.35 8.27
N LEU A 16 -7.70 11.91 7.74
CA LEU A 16 -6.52 12.31 8.51
C LEU A 16 -6.38 13.84 8.40
N GLY A 17 -6.93 14.56 9.37
CA GLY A 17 -7.02 16.02 9.27
C GLY A 17 -7.99 16.43 8.16
N SER A 18 -7.50 17.20 7.17
CA SER A 18 -8.24 17.58 5.97
C SER A 18 -8.15 16.54 4.84
N ASP A 19 -7.20 15.61 4.92
CA ASP A 19 -6.95 14.63 3.87
C ASP A 19 -7.94 13.46 3.95
N THR A 20 -8.46 13.03 2.81
CA THR A 20 -9.23 11.78 2.68
C THR A 20 -8.38 10.77 1.93
N ILE A 21 -8.12 9.63 2.57
CA ILE A 21 -7.17 8.64 2.06
C ILE A 21 -7.88 7.31 1.94
N THR A 22 -7.78 6.67 0.77
CA THR A 22 -8.27 5.30 0.57
C THR A 22 -7.16 4.34 0.96
N ALA A 23 -7.40 3.52 1.98
CA ALA A 23 -6.57 2.36 2.26
C ALA A 23 -7.24 1.10 1.75
N PHE A 24 -6.44 0.08 1.45
CA PHE A 24 -6.92 -1.23 1.06
C PHE A 24 -6.18 -2.35 1.77
N LEU A 25 -6.86 -3.49 1.85
CA LEU A 25 -6.33 -4.74 2.39
C LEU A 25 -6.88 -5.90 1.58
N SER A 26 -6.04 -6.86 1.25
CA SER A 26 -6.45 -8.13 0.66
C SER A 26 -5.69 -9.28 1.32
N ARG A 27 -6.44 -10.32 1.69
CA ARG A 27 -5.88 -11.52 2.32
C ARG A 27 -5.41 -12.49 1.25
N ARG A 28 -4.24 -13.08 1.48
CA ARG A 28 -3.58 -14.06 0.62
C ARG A 28 -3.48 -15.41 1.29
N SER A 29 -3.08 -16.42 0.52
CA SER A 29 -2.97 -17.80 0.99
C SER A 29 -1.90 -17.98 2.06
N GLY A 30 -0.87 -17.11 2.06
CA GLY A 30 0.19 -17.09 3.04
C GLY A 30 1.14 -15.90 2.85
N PRO A 31 2.19 -15.80 3.70
CA PRO A 31 3.14 -14.69 3.64
C PRO A 31 3.92 -14.56 2.33
N GLN A 32 4.33 -15.69 1.74
CA GLN A 32 5.04 -15.69 0.48
C GLN A 32 4.17 -15.17 -0.67
N ASP A 33 2.91 -15.63 -0.74
CA ASP A 33 1.92 -15.18 -1.71
C ASP A 33 1.63 -13.68 -1.55
N ALA A 34 1.46 -13.21 -0.32
CA ALA A 34 1.32 -11.78 -0.03
C ALA A 34 2.51 -10.95 -0.51
N GLN A 35 3.74 -11.41 -0.25
CA GLN A 35 4.93 -10.73 -0.72
C GLN A 35 4.98 -10.69 -2.26
N THR A 36 4.76 -11.82 -2.94
CA THR A 36 4.76 -11.89 -4.41
C THR A 36 3.71 -10.97 -5.03
N VAL A 37 2.49 -10.93 -4.48
CA VAL A 37 1.43 -10.05 -5.00
C VAL A 37 1.75 -8.57 -4.74
N ALA A 38 2.28 -8.21 -3.58
CA ALA A 38 2.68 -6.84 -3.27
C ALA A 38 3.80 -6.35 -4.20
N GLU A 39 4.82 -7.18 -4.44
CA GLU A 39 5.92 -6.90 -5.38
C GLU A 39 5.40 -6.78 -6.82
N SER A 40 4.48 -7.66 -7.22
CA SER A 40 3.87 -7.63 -8.55
C SER A 40 3.01 -6.39 -8.76
N TYR A 41 2.28 -5.93 -7.74
CA TYR A 41 1.52 -4.70 -7.83
C TYR A 41 2.42 -3.46 -7.87
N TYR A 42 3.50 -3.44 -7.07
CA TYR A 42 4.51 -2.39 -7.14
C TYR A 42 5.12 -2.30 -8.55
N ASN A 43 5.55 -3.44 -9.12
CA ASN A 43 6.12 -3.48 -10.46
C ASN A 43 5.11 -3.06 -11.52
N PHE A 44 3.85 -3.50 -11.40
CA PHE A 44 2.77 -3.06 -12.28
C PHE A 44 2.64 -1.54 -12.29
N LEU A 45 2.70 -0.86 -11.14
CA LEU A 45 2.65 0.60 -11.08
C LEU A 45 3.85 1.22 -11.79
N ILE A 46 5.06 0.75 -11.54
CA ILE A 46 6.29 1.23 -12.20
C ILE A 46 6.23 1.03 -13.71
N ASP A 47 5.86 -0.17 -14.17
CA ASP A 47 5.79 -0.53 -15.59
C ASP A 47 4.74 0.28 -16.36
N ASN A 48 3.74 0.82 -15.65
CA ASN A 48 2.69 1.66 -16.22
C ASN A 48 2.95 3.16 -16.07
N GLY A 49 4.18 3.58 -15.71
CA GLY A 49 4.60 4.98 -15.66
C GLY A 49 4.75 5.55 -14.25
N GLY A 50 4.62 4.71 -13.22
CA GLY A 50 4.88 5.08 -11.85
C GLY A 50 6.36 5.35 -11.58
N THR A 51 6.64 6.27 -10.66
CA THR A 51 8.00 6.62 -10.24
C THR A 51 8.21 6.33 -8.76
N ALA A 52 9.27 5.62 -8.42
CA ALA A 52 9.60 5.32 -7.02
C ALA A 52 9.89 6.60 -6.22
N LYS A 53 9.34 6.71 -5.02
CA LYS A 53 9.55 7.85 -4.11
C LYS A 53 10.30 7.45 -2.85
N GLN A 54 11.03 8.41 -2.29
CA GLN A 54 11.67 8.23 -1.00
C GLN A 54 10.64 8.46 0.11
N PRO A 55 10.54 7.56 1.10
CA PRO A 55 9.68 7.76 2.24
C PRO A 55 10.32 8.72 3.25
N ALA A 56 9.49 9.36 4.07
CA ALA A 56 9.94 9.99 5.31
C ALA A 56 10.38 8.93 6.34
N ASN A 57 9.73 7.77 6.37
CA ASN A 57 10.05 6.68 7.28
C ASN A 57 10.66 5.45 6.58
N LYS A 58 11.75 4.92 7.16
CA LYS A 58 12.47 3.75 6.63
C LYS A 58 11.61 2.49 6.52
N ILE A 59 10.55 2.35 7.34
CA ILE A 59 9.64 1.20 7.25
C ILE A 59 8.92 1.13 5.88
N LEU A 60 8.81 2.27 5.20
CA LEU A 60 8.16 2.42 3.89
C LEU A 60 9.17 2.40 2.71
N ARG A 61 10.44 2.08 2.96
CA ARG A 61 11.46 2.06 1.89
C ARG A 61 11.09 1.05 0.81
N GLY A 62 11.08 1.52 -0.45
CA GLY A 62 10.75 0.70 -1.62
C GLY A 62 9.27 0.35 -1.75
N LYS A 63 8.37 1.08 -1.07
CA LYS A 63 6.93 0.81 -1.07
C LYS A 63 6.08 1.93 -1.65
N ILE A 64 6.67 3.09 -1.94
CA ILE A 64 5.96 4.30 -2.37
C ILE A 64 6.20 4.55 -3.85
N VAL A 65 5.10 4.74 -4.58
CA VAL A 65 5.10 5.08 -6.01
C VAL A 65 4.27 6.35 -6.20
N ASP A 66 4.83 7.29 -6.95
CA ASP A 66 4.10 8.40 -7.53
C ASP A 66 3.49 7.92 -8.85
N PHE A 67 2.17 7.98 -8.96
CA PHE A 67 1.43 7.49 -10.11
C PHE A 67 0.35 8.51 -10.48
N TYR A 68 0.53 9.17 -11.63
CA TYR A 68 -0.34 10.26 -12.09
C TYR A 68 -0.58 11.34 -11.02
N ASP A 69 0.50 11.85 -10.43
CA ASP A 69 0.49 12.90 -9.38
C ASP A 69 -0.21 12.49 -8.08
N THR A 70 -0.52 11.21 -7.90
CA THR A 70 -1.03 10.65 -6.65
C THR A 70 -0.04 9.66 -6.04
N THR A 71 -0.13 9.49 -4.72
CA THR A 71 0.71 8.57 -3.97
C THR A 71 0.03 7.21 -3.86
N GLU A 72 0.68 6.19 -4.39
CA GLU A 72 0.40 4.79 -4.16
C GLU A 72 1.39 4.22 -3.13
N ILE A 73 0.90 3.43 -2.19
CA ILE A 73 1.74 2.68 -1.26
C ILE A 73 1.28 1.23 -1.28
N VAL A 74 2.21 0.28 -1.38
CA VAL A 74 1.91 -1.15 -1.28
C VAL A 74 2.92 -1.86 -0.38
N PHE A 75 2.44 -2.77 0.46
CA PHE A 75 3.26 -3.60 1.34
C PHE A 75 2.60 -4.96 1.60
N ALA A 76 3.41 -5.91 2.10
CA ALA A 76 2.94 -7.19 2.61
C ALA A 76 3.30 -7.33 4.11
N ILE A 77 2.35 -7.80 4.92
CA ILE A 77 2.54 -8.13 6.34
C ILE A 77 1.78 -9.42 6.65
N GLY A 78 2.49 -10.46 7.09
CA GLY A 78 1.89 -11.79 7.23
C GLY A 78 1.19 -12.23 5.93
N SER A 79 -0.02 -12.76 6.03
CA SER A 79 -0.81 -13.18 4.86
C SER A 79 -1.63 -12.05 4.24
N PHE A 80 -1.24 -10.78 4.42
CA PHE A 80 -1.98 -9.63 3.92
C PHE A 80 -1.14 -8.79 2.96
N VAL A 81 -1.76 -8.37 1.87
CA VAL A 81 -1.32 -7.25 1.04
C VAL A 81 -2.13 -6.04 1.46
N GLY A 82 -1.48 -4.92 1.72
CA GLY A 82 -2.14 -3.68 2.11
C GLY A 82 -1.48 -2.47 1.48
N GLY A 83 -2.17 -1.35 1.54
CA GLY A 83 -1.67 -0.14 0.90
C GLY A 83 -2.59 1.06 0.99
N VAL A 84 -2.16 2.11 0.31
CA VAL A 84 -2.89 3.36 0.10
C VAL A 84 -3.03 3.57 -1.40
N HIS A 85 -4.21 4.02 -1.83
CA HIS A 85 -4.57 4.23 -3.22
C HIS A 85 -4.89 5.71 -3.48
N GLU A 86 -4.31 6.27 -4.55
CA GLU A 86 -4.61 7.60 -5.10
C GLU A 86 -4.59 8.74 -4.06
N ALA A 87 -3.62 8.74 -3.14
CA ALA A 87 -3.54 9.78 -2.12
C ALA A 87 -2.86 11.06 -2.63
N GLU A 88 -3.52 12.21 -2.52
CA GLU A 88 -2.96 13.51 -2.94
C GLU A 88 -1.78 13.97 -2.07
N ASN A 89 -1.71 13.52 -0.82
CA ASN A 89 -0.70 13.92 0.15
C ASN A 89 0.15 12.73 0.60
N GLN A 90 1.39 12.65 0.10
CA GLN A 90 2.32 11.58 0.45
C GLN A 90 2.53 11.44 1.96
N GLN A 91 2.69 12.54 2.71
CA GLN A 91 2.95 12.46 4.15
C GLN A 91 1.75 11.90 4.91
N ALA A 92 0.53 12.20 4.48
CA ALA A 92 -0.67 11.66 5.08
C ALA A 92 -0.84 10.17 4.73
N ALA A 93 -0.53 9.79 3.48
CA ALA A 93 -0.52 8.39 3.02
C ALA A 93 0.48 7.55 3.83
N GLU A 94 1.70 8.05 4.03
CA GLU A 94 2.74 7.38 4.83
C GLU A 94 2.27 7.15 6.27
N LYS A 95 1.67 8.15 6.91
CA LYS A 95 1.12 8.01 8.27
C LYS A 95 0.08 6.90 8.37
N LEU A 96 -0.85 6.83 7.41
CA LEU A 96 -1.87 5.78 7.40
C LEU A 96 -1.25 4.40 7.14
N ALA A 97 -0.32 4.30 6.18
CA ALA A 97 0.39 3.06 5.89
C ALA A 97 1.18 2.54 7.10
N GLU A 98 1.85 3.41 7.85
CA GLU A 98 2.56 3.04 9.09
C GLU A 98 1.61 2.47 10.14
N ILE A 99 0.45 3.13 10.36
CA ILE A 99 -0.57 2.65 11.30
C ILE A 99 -1.04 1.24 10.90
N LEU A 100 -1.31 1.03 9.61
CA LEU A 100 -1.76 -0.27 9.09
C LEU A 100 -0.69 -1.34 9.25
N ILE A 101 0.57 -1.04 8.91
CA ILE A 101 1.69 -1.98 9.08
C ILE A 101 1.81 -2.40 10.56
N ASN A 102 1.78 -1.44 11.48
CA ASN A 102 1.87 -1.72 12.91
C ASN A 102 0.69 -2.59 13.39
N LYS A 103 -0.52 -2.28 12.95
CA LYS A 103 -1.73 -3.06 13.31
C LYS A 103 -1.70 -4.48 12.76
N LEU A 104 -1.22 -4.67 11.53
CA LEU A 104 -1.11 -6.00 10.93
C LEU A 104 -0.01 -6.83 11.60
N ASN A 105 1.08 -6.20 12.04
CA ASN A 105 2.15 -6.88 12.80
C ASN A 105 1.67 -7.39 14.17
N GLU A 106 0.64 -6.78 14.78
CA GLU A 106 0.04 -7.27 16.03
C GLU A 106 -0.67 -8.62 15.85
N VAL A 107 -1.20 -8.90 14.65
CA VAL A 107 -2.04 -10.08 14.37
C VAL A 107 -1.37 -11.11 13.45
N ALA A 108 -0.23 -10.78 12.85
CA ALA A 108 0.52 -11.66 11.95
C ALA A 108 1.45 -12.65 12.69
N ASN A 109 1.48 -12.61 14.02
CA ASN A 109 2.24 -13.53 14.88
C ASN A 109 1.48 -14.82 15.18
#